data_AF-A0A959UTI0-F1
#
_entry.id   AF-A0A959UTI0-F1
#
_cell.length_a   1.000
_cell.length_b   1.000
_cell.length_c   1.000
_cell.angle_alpha   90.00
_cell.angle_beta   90.00
_cell.angle_gamma   90.00
#
_symmetry.space_group_name_H-M   'P 1'
#
loop_
_entity.id
_entity.type
_entity.pdbx_description
1 polymer ?
#
loop_
_entity_poly.entity_id
_entity_poly.type
_entity_poly.pdbx_seq_one_letter_code
_entity_poly.pdbx_strand_id
1 'polypeptide(L)' 'MDPEPNGRLSIRNWAPDDRPRERLLDHGPRALSDAELLAILVRTGSVKATALDLAKEMLHSCGNDLGRLA' A
#
# COMPACT_ATOMS: atom_id res chain seq x y z
N MET A 1 9.33 -16.92 -21.74
CA MET A 1 8.04 -16.55 -21.15
C MET A 1 8.33 -15.50 -20.11
N ASP A 2 8.38 -14.25 -20.54
CA ASP A 2 8.45 -13.10 -19.65
C ASP A 2 7.09 -12.98 -18.94
N PRO A 3 7.03 -12.84 -17.61
CA PRO A 3 5.75 -12.71 -16.94
C PRO A 3 5.10 -11.40 -17.39
N GLU A 4 3.88 -11.49 -17.92
CA GLU A 4 3.05 -10.35 -18.28
C GLU A 4 2.96 -9.40 -17.08
N PRO A 5 3.13 -8.07 -17.26
CA PRO A 5 2.94 -7.13 -16.17
C PRO A 5 1.46 -7.16 -15.81
N ASN A 6 1.13 -7.98 -14.81
CA ASN A 6 -0.19 -8.05 -14.21
C ASN A 6 -0.70 -6.62 -14.07
N GLY A 7 -1.86 -6.31 -14.67
CA GLY A 7 -2.49 -5.00 -14.70
C GLY A 7 -2.91 -4.54 -13.31
N ARG A 8 -1.95 -4.41 -12.39
CA ARG A 8 -2.08 -3.81 -11.09
C ARG A 8 -2.27 -2.33 -11.35
N LEU A 9 -3.54 -1.93 -11.40
CA LEU A 9 -3.92 -0.53 -11.46
C LEU A 9 -3.09 0.23 -10.41
N SER A 10 -2.39 1.27 -10.86
CA SER A 10 -1.74 2.19 -9.95
C SER A 10 -2.77 2.63 -8.90
N ILE A 11 -2.36 2.77 -7.65
CA ILE A 11 -3.25 3.23 -6.56
C ILE A 11 -3.95 4.56 -6.93
N ARG A 12 -3.33 5.35 -7.82
CA ARG A 12 -3.90 6.59 -8.38
C ARG A 12 -5.14 6.38 -9.26
N ASN A 13 -5.36 5.17 -9.78
CA ASN A 13 -6.48 4.83 -10.66
C ASN A 13 -7.68 4.25 -9.89
N TRP A 14 -7.55 4.04 -8.57
CA TRP A 14 -8.66 3.59 -7.74
C TRP A 14 -9.71 4.69 -7.61
N ALA A 15 -10.93 4.31 -7.23
CA ALA A 15 -11.95 5.27 -6.84
C ALA A 15 -11.39 6.15 -5.69
N PRO A 16 -11.72 7.45 -5.63
CA PRO A 16 -11.21 8.34 -4.59
C PRO A 16 -11.41 7.76 -3.19
N ASP A 17 -12.58 7.17 -2.94
CA ASP A 17 -12.95 6.56 -1.66
C ASP A 17 -12.12 5.32 -1.30
N ASP A 18 -11.48 4.66 -2.27
CA ASP A 18 -10.58 3.54 -2.03
C ASP A 18 -9.12 3.98 -1.89
N ARG A 19 -8.78 5.22 -2.26
CA ARG A 19 -7.39 5.70 -2.23
C ARG A 19 -6.96 5.89 -0.78
N PRO A 20 -5.84 5.29 -0.35
CA PRO A 20 -5.36 5.40 1.04
C PRO A 20 -5.22 6.87 1.51
N ARG A 21 -4.71 7.76 0.65
CA ARG A 21 -4.54 9.17 1.03
C ARG A 21 -5.85 9.91 1.24
N GLU A 22 -6.83 9.66 0.38
CA GLU A 22 -8.14 10.32 0.48
C GLU A 22 -8.91 9.77 1.69
N ARG A 23 -8.89 8.43 1.89
CA ARG A 23 -9.45 7.80 3.10
C ARG A 23 -8.80 8.32 4.38
N LEU A 24 -7.49 8.55 4.38
CA LEU A 24 -6.78 9.13 5.52
C LEU A 24 -7.26 10.55 5.83
N LEU A 25 -7.55 11.35 4.79
CA LEU A 25 -8.06 12.70 4.94
C LEU A 25 -9.51 12.73 5.42
N ASP A 26 -10.36 11.82 4.92
CA ASP A 26 -11.80 11.83 5.21
C ASP A 26 -12.15 11.12 6.53
N HIS A 27 -11.54 9.96 6.78
CA HIS A 27 -11.89 9.08 7.90
C HIS A 27 -10.78 8.94 8.97
N GLY A 28 -9.61 9.54 8.72
CA GLY A 28 -8.46 9.46 9.62
C GLY A 28 -7.73 8.12 9.58
N PRO A 29 -6.60 7.99 10.31
CA PRO A 29 -5.68 6.85 10.19
C PRO A 29 -6.26 5.52 10.64
N ARG A 30 -7.27 5.54 11.52
CA ARG A 30 -7.96 4.33 12.01
C ARG A 30 -8.77 3.61 10.93
N ALA A 31 -9.11 4.30 9.84
CA ALA A 31 -9.82 3.71 8.72
C ALA A 31 -8.91 2.92 7.78
N LEU A 32 -7.60 2.91 7.99
CA LEU A 32 -6.61 2.26 7.13
C LEU A 32 -5.96 1.10 7.85
N SER A 33 -5.56 0.08 7.08
CA SER A 33 -4.66 -0.96 7.56
C SER A 33 -3.23 -0.46 7.71
N ASP A 34 -2.43 -1.13 8.53
CA ASP A 34 -0.99 -0.85 8.69
C ASP A 34 -0.25 -0.86 7.35
N ALA A 35 -0.62 -1.76 6.44
CA ALA A 35 -0.07 -1.82 5.09
C ALA A 35 -0.45 -0.59 4.25
N GLU A 36 -1.67 -0.05 4.40
CA GLU A 36 -2.05 1.18 3.70
C GLU A 36 -1.35 2.41 4.28
N LEU A 37 -1.19 2.48 5.60
CA LEU A 37 -0.40 3.53 6.26
C LEU A 37 1.05 3.50 5.79
N LEU A 38 1.68 2.32 5.76
CA LEU A 38 3.00 2.11 5.19
C LEU A 38 3.05 2.50 3.70
N ALA A 39 2.04 2.13 2.90
CA ALA A 39 2.00 2.48 1.48
C ALA A 39 1.96 4.00 1.24
N ILE A 40 1.30 4.76 2.12
CA ILE A 40 1.29 6.23 2.09
C ILE A 40 2.69 6.79 2.33
N LEU A 41 3.43 6.23 3.30
CA LEU A 41 4.80 6.61 3.63
C LEU A 41 5.78 6.26 2.50
N VAL A 42 5.70 5.03 1.99
CA VAL A 42 6.54 4.54 0.88
C VAL A 42 6.30 5.37 -0.39
N ARG A 43 5.07 5.88 -0.60
CA ARG A 43 4.66 6.86 -1.63
C ARG A 43 4.78 6.40 -3.08
N THR A 44 5.68 5.47 -3.39
CA THR A 44 6.00 5.00 -4.73
C THR A 44 6.08 3.48 -4.78
N GLY A 45 5.45 2.87 -5.78
CA GLY A 45 5.70 1.48 -6.13
C GLY A 45 6.95 1.31 -7.00
N SER A 46 7.20 0.09 -7.44
CA SER A 46 8.15 -0.24 -8.50
C SER A 46 7.39 -0.61 -9.79
N VAL A 47 8.13 -0.88 -10.87
CA VAL A 47 7.55 -1.41 -12.12
C VAL A 47 6.83 -2.75 -11.89
N LYS A 48 7.21 -3.50 -10.85
CA LYS A 48 6.70 -4.86 -10.57
C LYS A 48 5.64 -4.91 -9.45
N ALA A 49 5.54 -3.87 -8.62
CA ALA A 49 4.73 -3.88 -7.40
C ALA A 49 4.21 -2.48 -7.06
N THR A 50 2.96 -2.35 -6.62
CA THR A 50 2.45 -1.06 -6.11
C THR A 50 3.05 -0.74 -4.74
N ALA A 51 2.92 0.52 -4.29
CA ALA A 51 3.33 0.89 -2.93
C ALA A 51 2.60 0.04 -1.85
N LEU A 52 1.38 -0.42 -2.14
CA LEU A 52 0.61 -1.28 -1.25
C LEU A 52 1.12 -2.73 -1.26
N ASP A 53 1.50 -3.25 -2.43
CA ASP A 53 2.14 -4.58 -2.50
C ASP A 53 3.45 -4.57 -1.68
N LEU A 54 4.30 -3.56 -1.89
CA LEU A 54 5.56 -3.42 -1.16
C LEU A 54 5.35 -3.28 0.35
N ALA A 55 4.36 -2.47 0.76
CA ALA A 55 4.03 -2.30 2.17
C ALA A 55 3.54 -3.61 2.81
N LYS A 56 2.73 -4.40 2.08
CA LYS A 56 2.31 -5.73 2.54
C LYS A 56 3.50 -6.67 2.70
N GLU A 57 4.43 -6.70 1.75
CA GLU A 57 5.64 -7.54 1.83
C GLU A 57 6.54 -7.14 3.02
N MET A 58 6.73 -5.84 3.26
CA MET A 58 7.47 -5.33 4.42
C MET A 58 6.82 -5.75 5.73
N LEU A 59 5.49 -5.54 5.84
CA LEU A 59 4.73 -5.90 7.03
C LEU A 59 4.77 -7.42 7.28
N HIS A 60 4.67 -8.23 6.23
CA HIS A 60 4.79 -9.69 6.32
C HIS A 60 6.17 -10.12 6.82
N SER A 61 7.23 -9.48 6.32
CA SER A 61 8.61 -9.73 6.75
C SER A 61 8.83 -9.37 8.23
N CYS A 62 8.06 -8.42 8.75
CA CYS A 62 8.01 -8.03 10.16
C CYS A 62 6.99 -8.82 11.00
N GLY A 63 6.50 -9.97 10.50
CA GLY A 63 5.57 -10.83 11.24
C GLY A 63 4.17 -10.23 11.40
N ASN A 64 3.77 -9.39 10.44
CA ASN A 64 2.50 -8.69 10.41
C ASN A 64 2.25 -7.73 11.59
N ASP A 65 3.35 -7.28 12.22
CA ASP A 65 3.37 -6.38 13.36
C ASP A 65 4.15 -5.11 12.98
N LEU A 66 3.42 -3.99 12.87
CA LEU A 66 4.01 -2.70 12.53
C LEU A 66 4.96 -2.18 13.63
N GLY A 67 4.71 -2.53 14.90
CA GLY A 67 5.54 -2.12 16.04
C GLY A 67 6.93 -2.73 16.04
N ARG A 68 7.13 -3.82 15.29
CA ARG A 68 8.44 -4.47 15.11
C ARG A 68 9.36 -3.78 14.09
N LEU A 69 8.91 -2.73 13.42
CA LEU A 69 9.75 -1.93 12.52
C LEU A 69 10.64 -0.89 13.25
N ALA A 70 10.57 -0.80 14.59
CA ALA A 70 11.30 0.16 15.43
C ALA A 70 12.77 -0.19 15.66
#